data_AF-A0A5X4GKD9-F1
#
_entry.id   AF-A0A5X4GKD9-F1
#
_cell.length_a   1.000
_cell.length_b   1.000
_cell.length_c   1.000
_cell.angle_alpha   90.00
_cell.angle_beta   90.00
_cell.angle_gamma   90.00
#
_symmetry.space_group_name_H-M   'P 1'
#
loop_
_entity.id
_entity.type
_entity.pdbx_description
1 polymer ?
#
loop_
_entity_poly.entity_id
_entity_poly.type
_entity_poly.pdbx_seq_one_letter_code
_entity_poly.pdbx_strand_id
1 'polypeptide(L)'
;VIAATGLRPETALARRAGVAVNRGVCVDSYLQTSHPDIYAIGDCAEINGQVLPFLQPIQLSAMYLAKNLLGGNAPLKLPAMLVKVKTPELPLHLAGETQRRDLSWQITAESDGMIAKGMSGEGQLRAFVVSEDRMKEAFALLKTLSV
;
A
#
# COMPACT_ATOMS: atom_id res chain seq x y z
N VAL A 1 6.36 28.94 6.61
CA VAL A 1 5.70 28.17 5.53
C VAL A 1 6.13 26.72 5.65
N ILE A 2 5.20 25.77 5.63
CA ILE A 2 5.46 24.32 5.58
C ILE A 2 4.94 23.81 4.23
N ALA A 3 5.74 23.02 3.52
CA ALA A 3 5.34 22.39 2.26
C ALA A 3 5.20 20.86 2.44
N ALA A 4 4.00 20.34 2.21
CA ALA A 4 3.66 18.92 2.37
C ALA A 4 2.91 18.40 1.12
N THR A 5 3.50 18.57 -0.06
CA THR A 5 2.87 18.29 -1.37
C THR A 5 2.98 16.83 -1.82
N GLY A 6 3.42 15.93 -0.92
CA GLY A 6 3.66 14.51 -1.21
C GLY A 6 5.13 14.16 -1.34
N LEU A 7 5.38 12.85 -1.53
CA LEU A 7 6.71 12.25 -1.62
C LEU A 7 6.91 11.59 -2.99
N ARG A 8 8.16 11.55 -3.45
CA ARG A 8 8.58 10.87 -4.68
C ARG A 8 9.70 9.87 -4.36
N PRO A 9 9.65 8.64 -4.88
CA PRO A 9 10.76 7.69 -4.75
C PRO A 9 12.09 8.26 -5.27
N GLU A 10 13.15 8.11 -4.49
CA GLU A 10 14.51 8.46 -4.90
C GLU A 10 15.10 7.36 -5.78
N THR A 11 15.40 7.68 -7.04
CA THR A 11 15.79 6.71 -8.08
C THR A 11 17.10 7.05 -8.79
N ALA A 12 17.74 8.18 -8.44
CA ALA A 12 18.90 8.68 -9.18
C ALA A 12 20.10 7.74 -9.10
N LEU A 13 20.37 7.16 -7.93
CA LEU A 13 21.49 6.21 -7.77
C LEU A 13 21.23 4.91 -8.56
N ALA A 14 20.05 4.32 -8.42
CA ALA A 14 19.65 3.11 -9.16
C ALA A 14 19.76 3.33 -10.67
N ARG A 15 19.25 4.46 -11.18
CA ARG A 15 19.35 4.81 -12.60
C ARG A 15 20.80 4.92 -13.08
N ARG A 16 21.67 5.59 -12.32
CA ARG A 16 23.11 5.69 -12.66
C ARG A 16 23.81 4.34 -12.64
N ALA A 17 23.35 3.41 -11.80
CA ALA A 17 23.85 2.05 -11.73
C ALA A 17 23.29 1.12 -12.84
N GLY A 18 22.46 1.63 -13.77
CA GLY A 18 21.84 0.82 -14.82
C GLY A 18 20.71 -0.10 -14.33
N VAL A 19 20.21 0.12 -13.12
CA VAL A 19 19.04 -0.60 -12.59
C VAL A 19 17.76 -0.03 -13.20
N ALA A 20 16.82 -0.89 -13.55
CA ALA A 20 15.51 -0.51 -14.06
C ALA A 20 14.74 0.33 -13.02
N VAL A 21 14.21 1.48 -13.48
CA VAL A 21 13.41 2.39 -12.67
C VAL A 21 12.18 2.85 -13.46
N ASN A 22 11.08 3.13 -12.75
CA ASN A 22 9.88 3.77 -13.28
C ASN A 22 9.45 4.90 -12.33
N ARG A 23 8.34 4.74 -11.59
CA ARG A 23 7.97 5.65 -10.50
C ARG A 23 8.91 5.44 -9.31
N GLY A 24 9.33 4.20 -9.06
CA GLY A 24 10.37 3.81 -8.10
C GLY A 24 11.46 2.91 -8.71
N VAL A 25 12.30 2.33 -7.86
CA VAL A 25 13.25 1.28 -8.25
C VAL A 25 12.47 -0.01 -8.48
N CYS A 26 12.43 -0.49 -9.71
CA CYS A 26 11.62 -1.63 -10.08
C CYS A 26 12.18 -2.91 -9.45
N VAL A 27 11.33 -3.62 -8.72
CA VAL A 27 11.65 -4.92 -8.13
C VAL A 27 10.55 -5.93 -8.39
N ASP A 28 10.94 -7.19 -8.43
CA ASP A 28 10.03 -8.32 -8.52
C ASP A 28 9.45 -8.73 -7.15
N SER A 29 8.72 -9.84 -7.12
CA SER A 29 8.18 -10.42 -5.88
C SER A 29 9.25 -10.91 -4.89
N TYR A 30 10.51 -10.99 -5.28
CA TYR A 30 11.64 -11.32 -4.40
C TYR A 30 12.40 -10.07 -3.94
N LEU A 31 11.90 -8.87 -4.30
CA LEU A 31 12.49 -7.56 -4.00
C LEU A 31 13.83 -7.34 -4.73
N GLN A 32 14.09 -8.18 -5.74
CA GLN A 32 15.28 -8.12 -6.56
C GLN A 32 15.07 -7.13 -7.70
N THR A 33 16.09 -6.31 -7.96
CA THR A 33 16.06 -5.37 -9.08
C THR A 33 16.45 -6.07 -10.40
N SER A 34 16.55 -5.32 -11.50
CA SER A 34 17.09 -5.86 -12.76
C SER A 34 18.57 -6.28 -12.70
N HIS A 35 19.29 -5.89 -11.63
CA HIS A 35 20.64 -6.38 -11.37
C HIS A 35 20.59 -7.46 -10.28
N PRO A 36 21.17 -8.65 -10.50
CA PRO A 36 20.97 -9.80 -9.62
C PRO A 36 21.43 -9.57 -8.18
N ASP A 37 22.50 -8.80 -7.97
CA ASP A 37 23.04 -8.54 -6.63
C ASP A 37 22.48 -7.27 -5.94
N ILE A 38 21.49 -6.60 -6.56
CA ILE A 38 20.92 -5.35 -6.03
C ILE A 38 19.43 -5.56 -5.73
N TYR A 39 19.03 -5.14 -4.53
CA TYR A 39 17.66 -5.23 -4.02
C TYR A 39 17.17 -3.85 -3.59
N ALA A 40 15.84 -3.66 -3.55
CA ALA A 40 15.23 -2.43 -3.02
C ALA A 40 13.98 -2.73 -2.20
N ILE A 41 13.82 -2.01 -1.10
CA ILE A 41 12.66 -2.04 -0.21
C ILE A 41 12.36 -0.62 0.26
N GLY A 42 11.18 -0.40 0.85
CA GLY A 42 10.85 0.92 1.38
C GLY A 42 10.19 1.83 0.35
N ASP A 43 10.13 3.12 0.66
CA ASP A 43 9.47 4.13 -0.16
C ASP A 43 10.12 4.31 -1.56
N CYS A 44 11.37 3.87 -1.74
CA CYS A 44 12.03 3.93 -3.04
C CYS A 44 11.60 2.80 -3.99
N ALA A 45 11.05 1.69 -3.48
CA ALA A 45 10.78 0.50 -4.26
C ALA A 45 9.42 0.57 -4.99
N GLU A 46 9.42 0.08 -6.23
CA GLU A 46 8.23 -0.20 -7.02
C GLU A 46 8.10 -1.71 -7.18
N ILE A 47 7.28 -2.32 -6.34
CA ILE A 47 7.10 -3.77 -6.25
C ILE A 47 6.00 -4.18 -7.24
N ASN A 48 6.36 -4.93 -8.29
CA ASN A 48 5.42 -5.37 -9.32
C ASN A 48 4.55 -4.22 -9.88
N GLY A 49 5.16 -3.05 -10.11
CA GLY A 49 4.47 -1.86 -10.62
C GLY A 49 3.76 -1.00 -9.57
N GLN A 50 3.84 -1.36 -8.29
CA GLN A 50 3.18 -0.62 -7.20
C GLN A 50 4.20 0.04 -6.26
N VAL A 51 3.98 1.33 -5.99
CA VAL A 51 4.70 2.05 -4.94
C VAL A 51 3.79 2.21 -3.73
N LEU A 52 4.20 1.64 -2.60
CA LEU A 52 3.39 1.52 -1.39
C LEU A 52 4.09 2.20 -0.19
N PRO A 53 4.09 3.54 -0.10
CA PRO A 53 4.95 4.29 0.81
C PRO A 53 4.35 4.40 2.22
N PHE A 54 4.19 3.27 2.90
CA PHE A 54 3.71 3.19 4.27
C PHE A 54 4.24 1.94 4.98
N LEU A 55 4.14 1.90 6.32
CA LEU A 55 4.95 0.99 7.14
C LEU A 55 4.73 -0.52 6.89
N GLN A 56 3.49 -0.98 6.72
CA GLN A 56 3.19 -2.41 6.64
C GLN A 56 3.89 -3.15 5.48
N PRO A 57 3.85 -2.68 4.21
CA PRO A 57 4.57 -3.32 3.12
C PRO A 57 6.09 -3.27 3.31
N ILE A 58 6.63 -2.22 3.94
CA ILE A 58 8.07 -2.09 4.21
C ILE A 58 8.52 -3.16 5.21
N GLN A 59 7.77 -3.34 6.30
CA GLN A 59 8.06 -4.36 7.31
C GLN A 59 8.01 -5.78 6.71
N LEU A 60 6.96 -6.08 5.93
CA LEU A 60 6.85 -7.36 5.24
C LEU A 60 8.01 -7.57 4.27
N SER A 61 8.35 -6.54 3.48
CA SER A 61 9.45 -6.61 2.52
C SER A 61 10.78 -6.88 3.22
N ALA A 62 11.08 -6.18 4.32
CA ALA A 62 12.29 -6.40 5.10
C ALA A 62 12.40 -7.84 5.62
N MET A 63 11.31 -8.40 6.16
CA MET A 63 11.30 -9.78 6.66
C MET A 63 11.52 -10.81 5.54
N TYR A 64 10.82 -10.67 4.41
CA TYR A 64 10.96 -11.58 3.27
C TYR A 64 12.35 -11.49 2.64
N LEU A 65 12.85 -10.27 2.41
CA LEU A 65 14.18 -10.06 1.84
C LEU A 65 15.27 -10.64 2.75
N ALA A 66 15.23 -10.35 4.06
CA ALA A 66 16.20 -10.89 4.99
C ALA A 66 16.23 -12.43 4.99
N LYS A 67 15.05 -13.07 4.95
CA LYS A 67 14.94 -14.53 4.84
C LYS A 67 15.56 -15.05 3.54
N ASN A 68 15.31 -14.38 2.42
CA ASN A 68 15.81 -14.82 1.12
C ASN A 68 17.33 -14.62 0.98
N LEU A 69 17.87 -13.51 1.50
CA LEU A 69 19.32 -13.26 1.54
C LEU A 69 20.07 -14.31 2.39
N LEU A 70 19.40 -14.93 3.36
CA LEU A 70 19.94 -16.01 4.20
C LEU A 70 19.72 -17.41 3.61
N GLY A 71 19.42 -17.51 2.31
CA GLY A 71 19.24 -18.79 1.61
C GLY A 71 17.78 -19.28 1.53
N GLY A 72 16.82 -18.47 1.99
CA GLY A 72 15.41 -18.70 1.70
C GLY A 72 15.06 -18.42 0.23
N ASN A 73 13.89 -18.90 -0.20
CA ASN A 73 13.34 -18.60 -1.52
C ASN A 73 11.82 -18.51 -1.45
N ALA A 74 11.31 -17.39 -0.95
CA ALA A 74 9.87 -17.14 -0.83
C ALA A 74 9.51 -15.79 -1.45
N PRO A 75 8.55 -15.73 -2.39
CA PRO A 75 8.07 -14.47 -2.92
C PRO A 75 7.28 -13.72 -1.83
N LEU A 76 7.43 -12.41 -1.79
CA LEU A 76 6.67 -11.50 -0.95
C LEU A 76 5.16 -11.68 -1.19
N LYS A 77 4.43 -11.92 -0.11
CA LYS A 77 2.97 -11.94 -0.09
C LYS A 77 2.45 -10.76 0.70
N LEU A 78 1.84 -9.80 0.03
CA LEU A 78 1.21 -8.64 0.64
C LEU A 78 -0.28 -8.96 0.88
N PRO A 79 -0.77 -8.91 2.13
CA PRO A 79 -2.19 -9.06 2.40
C PRO A 79 -2.97 -7.78 2.02
N ALA A 80 -4.28 -7.76 2.25
CA ALA A 80 -4.99 -6.49 2.38
C ALA A 80 -4.34 -5.67 3.50
N MET A 81 -3.92 -4.44 3.18
CA MET A 81 -3.18 -3.59 4.10
C MET A 81 -3.98 -2.36 4.48
N LEU A 82 -3.91 -2.00 5.75
CA LEU A 82 -4.66 -0.89 6.33
C LEU A 82 -3.76 0.34 6.46
N VAL A 83 -4.16 1.44 5.84
CA VAL A 83 -3.57 2.76 6.08
C VAL A 83 -4.34 3.43 7.21
N LYS A 84 -3.61 4.00 8.18
CA LYS A 84 -4.19 4.74 9.30
C LYS A 84 -3.78 6.20 9.24
N VAL A 85 -4.73 7.09 9.06
CA VAL A 85 -4.53 8.54 9.09
C VAL A 85 -4.81 9.02 10.51
N LYS A 86 -3.79 9.62 11.13
CA LYS A 86 -3.77 9.96 12.57
C LYS A 86 -4.08 11.44 12.80
N THR A 87 -5.18 11.90 12.23
CA THR A 87 -5.72 13.26 12.42
C THR A 87 -6.71 13.24 13.57
N PRO A 88 -6.41 13.81 14.76
CA PRO A 88 -7.23 13.63 15.96
C PRO A 88 -8.70 14.06 15.80
N GLU A 89 -8.97 15.12 15.03
CA GLU A 89 -10.32 15.64 14.80
C GLU A 89 -11.13 14.81 13.79
N LEU A 90 -10.46 14.04 12.94
CA LEU A 90 -11.09 13.16 11.96
C LEU A 90 -10.16 11.98 11.67
N PRO A 91 -10.04 11.00 12.59
CA PRO A 91 -9.17 9.87 12.37
C PRO A 91 -9.76 8.96 11.30
N LEU A 92 -8.93 8.40 10.42
CA LEU A 92 -9.39 7.57 9.30
C LEU A 92 -8.62 6.26 9.22
N HIS A 93 -9.34 5.19 8.89
CA HIS A 93 -8.75 3.95 8.39
C HIS A 93 -9.23 3.69 6.96
N LEU A 94 -8.32 3.30 6.07
CA LEU A 94 -8.66 3.00 4.68
C LEU A 94 -7.81 1.83 4.15
N ALA A 95 -8.38 1.06 3.23
CA ALA A 95 -7.71 -0.04 2.57
C ALA A 95 -8.33 -0.32 1.19
N GLY A 96 -7.62 -1.12 0.39
CA GLY A 96 -8.04 -1.51 -0.96
C GLY A 96 -7.73 -0.47 -2.02
N GLU A 97 -8.39 -0.59 -3.17
CA GLU A 97 -8.10 0.17 -4.39
C GLU A 97 -8.82 1.53 -4.43
N THR A 98 -8.56 2.39 -3.44
CA THR A 98 -9.31 3.65 -3.25
C THR A 98 -9.24 4.64 -4.43
N GLN A 99 -8.28 4.45 -5.36
CA GLN A 99 -8.08 5.28 -6.55
C GLN A 99 -8.74 4.70 -7.82
N ARG A 100 -9.35 3.52 -7.72
CA ARG A 100 -9.94 2.84 -8.86
C ARG A 100 -11.22 3.56 -9.32
N ARG A 101 -11.34 3.80 -10.62
CA ARG A 101 -12.36 4.72 -11.19
C ARG A 101 -13.71 4.09 -11.50
N ASP A 102 -13.78 2.77 -11.57
CA ASP A 102 -15.00 1.99 -11.85
C ASP A 102 -15.76 1.61 -10.56
N LEU A 103 -15.36 2.16 -9.40
CA LEU A 103 -16.02 1.86 -8.14
C LEU A 103 -17.29 2.68 -7.96
N SER A 104 -18.38 1.99 -7.62
CA SER A 104 -19.59 2.61 -7.08
C SER A 104 -19.44 2.78 -5.58
N TRP A 105 -19.43 4.03 -5.10
CA TRP A 105 -19.27 4.33 -3.67
C TRP A 105 -20.61 4.40 -2.95
N GLN A 106 -20.76 3.58 -1.92
CA GLN A 106 -21.85 3.66 -0.95
C GLN A 106 -21.31 4.31 0.32
N ILE A 107 -21.85 5.47 0.68
CA ILE A 107 -21.35 6.27 1.80
C ILE A 107 -22.49 6.45 2.81
N THR A 108 -22.25 6.00 4.03
CA THR A 108 -23.11 6.25 5.18
C THR A 108 -22.35 7.15 6.15
N ALA A 109 -22.91 8.32 6.47
CA ALA A 109 -22.35 9.25 7.43
C ALA A 109 -23.39 9.56 8.51
N GLU A 110 -23.01 9.33 9.76
CA GLU A 110 -23.83 9.55 10.96
C GLU A 110 -23.06 10.39 11.97
N SER A 111 -23.66 10.71 13.11
CA SER A 111 -23.03 11.54 14.16
C SER A 111 -21.78 10.93 14.79
N ASP A 112 -21.60 9.62 14.66
CA ASP A 112 -20.46 8.86 15.20
C ASP A 112 -19.40 8.52 14.12
N GLY A 113 -19.57 9.04 12.90
CA GLY A 113 -18.60 8.95 11.82
C GLY A 113 -19.15 8.39 10.53
N MET A 114 -18.24 7.97 9.65
CA MET A 114 -18.51 7.59 8.27
C MET A 114 -18.03 6.18 7.95
N ILE A 115 -18.78 5.48 7.11
CA ILE A 115 -18.36 4.28 6.38
C ILE A 115 -18.56 4.54 4.89
N ALA A 116 -17.50 4.51 4.11
CA ALA A 116 -17.53 4.54 2.66
C ALA A 116 -17.03 3.20 2.11
N LYS A 117 -17.84 2.54 1.27
CA LYS A 117 -17.51 1.26 0.62
C LYS A 117 -17.50 1.44 -0.89
N GLY A 118 -16.37 1.12 -1.52
CA GLY A 118 -16.20 1.10 -2.96
C GLY A 118 -16.48 -0.29 -3.51
N MET A 119 -17.56 -0.43 -4.28
CA MET A 119 -18.02 -1.69 -4.85
C MET A 119 -17.68 -1.76 -6.34
N SER A 120 -17.23 -2.92 -6.84
CA SER A 120 -17.08 -3.17 -8.28
C SER A 120 -18.46 -3.33 -8.96
N GLY A 121 -18.49 -3.32 -10.30
CA GLY A 121 -19.71 -3.63 -11.06
C GLY A 121 -20.29 -5.04 -10.80
N GLU A 122 -19.49 -5.95 -10.26
CA GLU A 122 -19.90 -7.30 -9.83
C GLU A 122 -20.38 -7.34 -8.37
N GLY A 123 -20.44 -6.20 -7.68
CA GLY A 123 -20.86 -6.12 -6.28
C GLY A 123 -19.82 -6.60 -5.27
N GLN A 124 -18.54 -6.65 -5.64
CA GLN A 124 -17.45 -7.00 -4.71
C GLN A 124 -16.90 -5.75 -4.02
N LEU A 125 -16.58 -5.85 -2.73
CA LEU A 125 -15.89 -4.78 -2.01
C LEU A 125 -14.42 -4.70 -2.46
N ARG A 126 -14.04 -3.55 -3.05
CA ARG A 126 -12.67 -3.30 -3.54
C ARG A 126 -11.92 -2.25 -2.73
N ALA A 127 -12.64 -1.39 -2.01
CA ALA A 127 -12.05 -0.35 -1.20
C ALA A 127 -12.98 0.05 -0.05
N PHE A 128 -12.42 0.56 1.05
CA PHE A 128 -13.23 1.25 2.07
C PHE A 128 -12.46 2.39 2.73
N VAL A 129 -13.23 3.31 3.32
CA VAL A 129 -12.76 4.36 4.23
C VAL A 129 -13.72 4.40 5.42
N VAL A 130 -13.20 4.44 6.65
CA VAL A 130 -13.99 4.61 7.87
C VAL A 130 -13.41 5.72 8.74
N SER A 131 -14.25 6.51 9.40
CA SER A 131 -13.85 7.59 10.33
C SER A 131 -14.28 7.34 11.77
N GLU A 132 -13.64 8.03 12.71
CA GLU A 132 -14.12 8.19 14.10
C GLU A 132 -14.53 6.85 14.75
N ASP A 133 -15.73 6.74 15.33
CA ASP A 133 -16.17 5.53 16.03
C ASP A 133 -16.44 4.37 15.07
N ARG A 134 -16.64 4.66 13.77
CA ARG A 134 -16.76 3.65 12.71
C ARG A 134 -15.44 2.98 12.37
N MET A 135 -14.30 3.48 12.86
CA MET A 135 -13.00 2.81 12.71
C MET A 135 -12.96 1.38 13.30
N LYS A 136 -13.86 1.04 14.23
CA LYS A 136 -14.04 -0.32 14.76
C LYS A 136 -14.41 -1.35 13.69
N GLU A 137 -15.00 -0.92 12.58
CA GLU A 137 -15.45 -1.77 11.48
C GLU A 137 -14.31 -2.09 10.49
N ALA A 138 -13.20 -1.36 10.55
CA ALA A 138 -12.09 -1.47 9.61
C ALA A 138 -11.58 -2.91 9.44
N PHE A 139 -11.41 -3.66 10.54
CA PHE A 139 -10.88 -5.03 10.47
C PHE A 139 -11.88 -6.02 9.86
N ALA A 140 -13.18 -5.83 10.08
CA ALA A 140 -14.20 -6.66 9.45
C ALA A 140 -14.20 -6.43 7.93
N LEU A 141 -14.16 -5.17 7.50
CA LEU A 141 -14.10 -4.78 6.09
C LEU A 141 -12.80 -5.23 5.42
N LEU A 142 -11.67 -5.14 6.12
CA LEU A 142 -10.36 -5.58 5.62
C LEU A 142 -10.34 -7.06 5.26
N LYS A 143 -11.03 -7.91 6.05
CA LYS A 143 -11.14 -9.36 5.78
C LYS A 143 -12.01 -9.68 4.57
N THR A 144 -12.95 -8.80 4.23
CA THR A 144 -13.86 -8.99 3.09
C THR A 144 -13.34 -8.37 1.79
N LEU A 145 -12.21 -7.65 1.83
CA LEU A 145 -11.59 -7.11 0.62
C LEU A 145 -11.10 -8.25 -0.29
N SER A 146 -11.57 -8.22 -1.53
CA SER A 146 -11.01 -9.05 -2.59
C SER A 146 -9.71 -8.39 -3.08
N VAL A 147 -8.56 -8.92 -2.64
CA VAL A 147 -7.22 -8.49 -3.07
C VAL A 147 -6.83 -9.26 -4.31
#